data_AF-A0A849QUI2-F1
#
_entry.id   AF-A0A849QUI2-F1
#
_cell.length_a   1.000
_cell.length_b   1.000
_cell.length_c   1.000
_cell.angle_alpha   90.00
_cell.angle_beta   90.00
_cell.angle_gamma   90.00
#
_symmetry.space_group_name_H-M   'P 1'
#
loop_
_entity.id
_entity.type
_entity.pdbx_description
1 polymer ?
#
loop_
_entity_poly.entity_id
_entity_poly.type
_entity_poly.pdbx_seq_one_letter_code
_entity_poly.pdbx_strand_id
1 'polypeptide(L)'
;MNKKKVAIVIFLTLALMTVEVYANASIKQMFTTQYDNQGTELDECATCMRSTSPPASWNPYGAALKDDADFDRNNIAQALENIEELDSDGDGFNNIDEIRNSTYPGDPDDFPEVVEVTQTPTPTSMETAEPTETIASATPDTEDSNGTLNSMFNALFTFAAIVLMSIMVRKKNV
;
A
#
# COMPACT_ATOMS: atom_id res chain seq x y z
N MET A 1 43.18 11.34 22.86
CA MET A 1 41.82 11.48 23.46
C MET A 1 41.59 10.32 24.44
N ASN A 2 41.06 10.57 25.64
CA ASN A 2 40.92 9.52 26.67
C ASN A 2 39.83 8.50 26.26
N LYS A 3 40.09 7.19 26.37
CA LYS A 3 39.17 6.10 25.98
C LYS A 3 37.75 6.27 26.56
N LYS A 4 37.64 6.78 27.79
CA LYS A 4 36.35 7.10 28.43
C LYS A 4 35.59 8.21 27.70
N LYS A 5 36.27 9.26 27.23
CA LYS A 5 35.66 10.34 26.43
C LYS A 5 35.24 9.87 25.04
N VAL A 6 36.01 8.96 24.43
CA VAL A 6 35.64 8.33 23.15
C VAL A 6 34.35 7.51 23.30
N ALA A 7 34.25 6.68 24.34
CA ALA A 7 33.05 5.88 24.60
C ALA A 7 31.81 6.76 24.86
N ILE A 8 31.94 7.83 25.65
CA ILE A 8 30.84 8.78 25.90
C ILE A 8 30.36 9.45 24.62
N VAL A 9 31.27 9.91 23.75
CA VAL A 9 30.89 10.55 22.47
C VAL A 9 30.16 9.56 21.56
N ILE A 10 30.65 8.32 21.42
CA ILE A 10 29.98 7.28 20.63
C ILE A 10 28.57 7.00 21.15
N PHE A 11 28.40 6.85 22.47
CA PHE A 11 27.11 6.60 23.09
C PHE A 11 26.13 7.77 22.90
N LEU A 12 26.62 9.01 23.01
CA LEU A 12 25.82 10.21 22.77
C LEU A 12 25.37 10.32 21.30
N THR A 13 26.24 9.99 20.34
CA THR A 13 25.90 10.00 18.91
C THR A 13 24.91 8.91 18.52
N LEU A 14 24.94 7.74 19.19
CA LEU A 14 23.98 6.66 18.92
C LEU A 14 22.59 6.98 19.50
N ALA A 15 22.54 7.66 20.64
CA ALA A 15 21.30 8.08 21.29
C ALA A 15 20.57 9.25 20.57
N LEU A 16 21.21 9.87 19.57
CA LEU A 16 20.64 10.96 18.76
C LEU A 16 19.96 10.47 17.47
N MET A 17 19.96 9.16 17.19
CA MET A 17 19.19 8.61 16.06
C MET A 17 17.72 8.46 16.46
N THR A 18 16.90 9.44 16.08
CA THR A 18 15.44 9.34 16.18
C THR A 18 14.92 8.30 15.20
N VAL A 19 14.39 7.19 15.72
CA VAL A 19 13.64 6.22 14.92
C VAL A 19 12.27 6.80 14.59
N GLU A 20 12.16 7.41 13.41
CA GLU A 20 10.87 7.84 12.87
C GLU A 20 10.04 6.59 12.50
N VAL A 21 8.97 6.36 13.24
CA VAL A 21 8.10 5.19 13.05
C VAL A 21 7.17 5.46 11.88
N TYR A 22 7.67 5.22 10.67
CA TYR A 22 6.87 5.16 9.44
C TYR A 22 5.98 3.90 9.45
N ALA A 23 4.90 3.97 10.22
CA ALA A 23 3.78 3.05 10.13
C ALA A 23 2.67 3.68 9.25
N ASN A 24 2.07 2.87 8.38
CA ASN A 24 0.93 3.17 7.50
C ASN A 24 1.17 3.98 6.20
N ALA A 25 2.22 4.79 6.07
CA ALA A 25 2.47 5.52 4.80
C ALA A 25 2.52 4.61 3.54
N SER A 26 3.05 3.39 3.70
CA SER A 26 3.15 2.39 2.62
C SER A 26 1.80 1.79 2.19
N ILE A 27 0.81 1.67 3.08
CA ILE A 27 -0.50 1.07 2.73
C ILE A 27 -1.31 2.08 1.93
N LYS A 28 -1.39 3.32 2.44
CA LYS A 28 -1.99 4.47 1.74
C LYS A 28 -1.41 4.65 0.33
N GLN A 29 -0.08 4.64 0.20
CA GLN A 29 0.58 4.78 -1.10
C GLN A 29 0.24 3.63 -2.06
N MET A 30 0.19 2.39 -1.56
CA MET A 30 -0.16 1.24 -2.39
C MET A 30 -1.62 1.28 -2.83
N PHE A 31 -2.55 1.61 -1.92
CA PHE A 31 -3.96 1.85 -2.23
C PHE A 31 -4.14 2.92 -3.32
N THR A 32 -3.49 4.08 -3.19
CA THR A 32 -3.65 5.16 -4.19
C THR A 32 -2.91 4.94 -5.51
N THR A 33 -1.94 4.02 -5.52
CA THR A 33 -1.29 3.55 -6.76
C THR A 33 -2.14 2.49 -7.46
N GLN A 34 -2.73 1.54 -6.71
CA GLN A 34 -3.55 0.45 -7.26
C GLN A 34 -4.82 0.99 -7.93
N TYR A 35 -5.49 1.96 -7.29
CA TYR A 35 -6.79 2.48 -7.72
C TYR A 35 -6.73 3.86 -8.40
N ASP A 36 -5.52 4.37 -8.69
CA ASP A 36 -5.25 5.68 -9.32
C ASP A 36 -6.00 6.89 -8.70
N ASN A 37 -6.27 6.84 -7.40
CA ASN A 37 -7.07 7.84 -6.68
C ASN A 37 -6.22 8.86 -5.89
N GLN A 38 -4.97 9.08 -6.32
CA GLN A 38 -4.04 10.06 -5.74
C GLN A 38 -4.65 11.48 -5.76
N GLY A 39 -4.64 12.17 -4.61
CA GLY A 39 -5.24 13.50 -4.47
C GLY A 39 -6.77 13.56 -4.51
N THR A 40 -7.47 12.43 -4.48
CA THR A 40 -8.93 12.36 -4.19
C THR A 40 -9.18 12.35 -2.69
N GLU A 41 -10.45 12.34 -2.25
CA GLU A 41 -10.81 12.13 -0.85
C GLU A 41 -10.38 10.76 -0.30
N LEU A 42 -10.28 9.74 -1.16
CA LEU A 42 -9.78 8.41 -0.79
C LEU A 42 -8.25 8.39 -0.55
N ASP A 43 -7.51 9.45 -0.88
CA ASP A 43 -6.08 9.63 -0.58
C ASP A 43 -5.83 10.15 0.85
N GLU A 44 -6.67 9.73 1.81
CA GLU A 44 -6.58 10.05 3.23
C GLU A 44 -6.43 8.81 4.11
N CYS A 45 -6.10 9.01 5.39
CA CYS A 45 -6.12 7.90 6.35
C CYS A 45 -7.56 7.46 6.69
N ALA A 46 -8.57 8.30 6.43
CA ALA A 46 -9.97 8.02 6.70
C ALA A 46 -10.46 6.73 6.03
N THR A 47 -10.01 6.48 4.79
CA THR A 47 -10.33 5.30 3.97
C THR A 47 -10.12 3.97 4.70
N CYS A 48 -9.11 3.87 5.58
CA CYS A 48 -8.83 2.65 6.35
C CYS A 48 -8.95 2.85 7.88
N MET A 49 -9.12 4.08 8.38
CA MET A 49 -9.00 4.39 9.81
C MET A 49 -10.06 5.38 10.30
N ARG A 50 -10.84 4.95 11.29
CA ARG A 50 -11.76 5.81 12.05
C ARG A 50 -11.03 6.75 13.02
N SER A 51 -9.85 6.38 13.50
CA SER A 51 -8.97 7.27 14.27
C SER A 51 -7.51 6.92 14.06
N THR A 52 -6.71 7.92 13.67
CA THR A 52 -5.24 7.86 13.69
C THR A 52 -4.65 8.24 15.06
N SER A 53 -5.43 8.87 15.93
CA SER A 53 -5.01 9.28 17.27
C SER A 53 -5.11 8.12 18.27
N PRO A 54 -4.13 7.89 19.16
CA PRO A 54 -4.18 6.81 20.14
C PRO A 54 -5.40 6.86 21.09
N PRO A 55 -6.13 5.75 21.28
CA PRO A 55 -5.97 4.45 20.61
C PRO A 55 -6.43 4.51 19.15
N ALA A 56 -5.53 4.17 18.23
CA ALA A 56 -5.84 4.14 16.81
C ALA A 56 -6.87 3.04 16.53
N SER A 57 -7.80 3.30 15.61
CA SER A 57 -8.88 2.39 15.26
C SER A 57 -9.11 2.36 13.76
N TRP A 58 -9.38 1.15 13.26
CA TRP A 58 -9.76 0.89 11.88
C TRP A 58 -11.25 1.18 11.68
N ASN A 59 -11.64 1.57 10.48
CA ASN A 59 -13.03 1.50 10.02
C ASN A 59 -13.33 0.04 9.56
N PRO A 60 -14.56 -0.31 9.12
CA PRO A 60 -14.88 -1.66 8.66
C PRO A 60 -14.01 -2.12 7.48
N TYR A 61 -13.82 -1.31 6.43
CA TYR A 61 -12.87 -1.58 5.33
C TYR A 61 -11.48 -1.98 5.82
N GLY A 62 -10.89 -1.12 6.65
CA GLY A 62 -9.56 -1.31 7.20
C GLY A 62 -9.48 -2.49 8.16
N ALA A 63 -10.59 -2.89 8.79
CA ALA A 63 -10.67 -4.11 9.58
C ALA A 63 -10.67 -5.36 8.67
N ALA A 64 -11.48 -5.38 7.60
CA ALA A 64 -11.48 -6.43 6.59
C ALA A 64 -10.10 -6.60 5.95
N LEU A 65 -9.49 -5.51 5.49
CA LEU A 65 -8.13 -5.48 4.95
C LEU A 65 -7.09 -6.04 5.94
N LYS A 66 -7.20 -5.71 7.23
CA LYS A 66 -6.27 -6.15 8.27
C LYS A 66 -6.52 -7.61 8.72
N ASP A 67 -7.69 -8.18 8.45
CA ASP A 67 -8.03 -9.56 8.80
C ASP A 67 -7.86 -10.53 7.60
N ASP A 68 -7.56 -10.00 6.40
CA ASP A 68 -7.14 -10.79 5.25
C ASP A 68 -5.80 -11.53 5.48
N ALA A 69 -5.68 -12.72 4.87
CA ALA A 69 -4.52 -13.60 5.07
C ALA A 69 -3.23 -13.09 4.41
N ASP A 70 -3.34 -12.27 3.36
CA ASP A 70 -2.22 -11.68 2.63
C ASP A 70 -1.83 -10.28 3.15
N PHE A 71 -2.41 -9.82 4.28
CA PHE A 71 -2.11 -8.52 4.87
C PHE A 71 -0.68 -8.44 5.46
N ASP A 72 0.29 -8.27 4.57
CA ASP A 72 1.69 -7.98 4.85
C ASP A 72 2.17 -6.79 4.00
N ARG A 73 3.22 -6.11 4.49
CA ARG A 73 3.86 -4.98 3.79
C ARG A 73 4.36 -5.33 2.40
N ASN A 74 4.64 -6.60 2.11
CA ASN A 74 5.12 -7.05 0.80
C ASN A 74 3.99 -7.57 -0.12
N ASN A 75 2.79 -7.82 0.41
CA ASN A 75 1.66 -8.40 -0.35
C ASN A 75 0.36 -7.58 -0.26
N ILE A 76 0.46 -6.32 0.17
CA ILE A 76 -0.69 -5.43 0.38
C ILE A 76 -1.55 -5.22 -0.88
N ALA A 77 -0.98 -5.32 -2.08
CA ALA A 77 -1.76 -5.27 -3.33
C ALA A 77 -2.72 -6.48 -3.42
N GLN A 78 -2.25 -7.69 -3.12
CA GLN A 78 -3.10 -8.87 -3.07
C GLN A 78 -4.16 -8.77 -1.98
N ALA A 79 -3.80 -8.27 -0.79
CA ALA A 79 -4.77 -8.07 0.30
C ALA A 79 -5.86 -7.03 -0.04
N LEU A 80 -5.54 -6.02 -0.85
CA LEU A 80 -6.51 -5.06 -1.38
C LEU A 80 -7.43 -5.70 -2.42
N GLU A 81 -6.88 -6.49 -3.36
CA GLU A 81 -7.64 -7.24 -4.37
C GLU A 81 -8.56 -8.29 -3.72
N ASN A 82 -8.08 -9.01 -2.70
CA ASN A 82 -8.81 -10.06 -1.98
C ASN A 82 -10.12 -9.56 -1.34
N ILE A 83 -10.19 -8.26 -1.01
CA ILE A 83 -11.37 -7.66 -0.38
C ILE A 83 -12.25 -6.86 -1.35
N GLU A 84 -11.90 -6.71 -2.63
CA GLU A 84 -12.66 -5.89 -3.60
C GLU A 84 -14.16 -6.25 -3.65
N GLU A 85 -14.49 -7.55 -3.62
CA GLU A 85 -15.88 -8.05 -3.69
C GLU A 85 -16.63 -8.03 -2.34
N LEU A 86 -16.01 -7.58 -1.25
CA LEU A 86 -16.67 -7.49 0.06
C LEU A 86 -17.47 -6.18 0.18
N ASP A 87 -18.64 -6.28 0.79
CA ASP A 87 -19.38 -5.18 1.44
C ASP A 87 -18.84 -5.10 2.87
N SER A 88 -17.98 -4.11 3.17
CA SER A 88 -17.24 -4.10 4.44
C SER A 88 -18.02 -3.46 5.60
N ASP A 89 -18.88 -2.47 5.32
CA ASP A 89 -19.62 -1.74 6.34
C ASP A 89 -21.13 -2.03 6.38
N GLY A 90 -21.67 -2.69 5.36
CA GLY A 90 -23.03 -3.22 5.30
C GLY A 90 -24.05 -2.31 4.60
N ASP A 91 -23.61 -1.41 3.72
CA ASP A 91 -24.47 -0.48 2.99
C ASP A 91 -25.21 -1.11 1.78
N GLY A 92 -24.69 -2.24 1.26
CA GLY A 92 -25.19 -2.98 0.11
C GLY A 92 -24.40 -2.81 -1.19
N PHE A 93 -23.30 -2.06 -1.18
CA PHE A 93 -22.31 -1.99 -2.25
C PHE A 93 -21.07 -2.81 -1.88
N ASN A 94 -20.18 -3.04 -2.86
CA ASN A 94 -18.89 -3.67 -2.60
C ASN A 94 -17.79 -2.62 -2.67
N ASN A 95 -16.71 -2.88 -1.94
CA ASN A 95 -15.58 -1.97 -1.79
C ASN A 95 -15.07 -1.42 -3.12
N ILE A 96 -15.01 -2.23 -4.18
CA ILE A 96 -14.46 -1.79 -5.46
C ILE A 96 -15.43 -0.90 -6.26
N ASP A 97 -16.73 -1.12 -6.15
CA ASP A 97 -17.73 -0.22 -6.74
C ASP A 97 -17.73 1.13 -6.03
N GLU A 98 -17.57 1.16 -4.70
CA GLU A 98 -17.42 2.39 -3.92
C GLU A 98 -16.15 3.16 -4.28
N ILE A 99 -14.98 2.50 -4.27
CA ILE A 99 -13.69 3.09 -4.64
C ILE A 99 -13.73 3.69 -6.05
N ARG A 100 -14.44 3.05 -7.00
CA ARG A 100 -14.62 3.56 -8.37
C ARG A 100 -15.59 4.75 -8.46
N ASN A 101 -16.49 4.91 -7.50
CA ASN A 101 -17.40 6.06 -7.39
C ASN A 101 -16.88 7.15 -6.44
N SER A 102 -15.65 7.00 -5.92
CA SER A 102 -15.00 7.89 -4.94
C SER A 102 -15.65 7.93 -3.55
N THR A 103 -16.44 6.93 -3.17
CA THR A 103 -17.04 6.83 -1.83
C THR A 103 -16.20 5.96 -0.90
N TYR A 104 -16.34 6.13 0.41
CA TYR A 104 -15.51 5.47 1.42
C TYR A 104 -16.02 4.05 1.76
N PRO A 105 -15.30 2.96 1.42
CA PRO A 105 -15.72 1.56 1.63
C PRO A 105 -15.81 1.08 3.10
N GLY A 106 -15.77 2.01 4.04
CA GLY A 106 -15.89 1.77 5.47
C GLY A 106 -16.65 2.89 6.19
N ASP A 107 -17.51 3.61 5.49
CA ASP A 107 -18.47 4.55 6.05
C ASP A 107 -19.87 4.32 5.43
N PRO A 108 -20.79 3.61 6.11
CA PRO A 108 -22.06 3.18 5.52
C PRO A 108 -23.08 4.33 5.32
N ASP A 109 -22.68 5.57 5.62
CA ASP A 109 -23.40 6.81 5.32
C ASP A 109 -22.87 7.51 4.03
N ASP A 110 -21.80 7.00 3.40
CA ASP A 110 -21.18 7.52 2.15
C ASP A 110 -21.11 6.44 1.07
N PHE A 111 -22.13 6.39 0.21
CA PHE A 111 -22.36 5.30 -0.72
C PHE A 111 -22.75 5.79 -2.14
N PRO A 112 -22.51 5.00 -3.20
CA PRO A 112 -22.79 5.42 -4.57
C PRO A 112 -24.27 5.76 -4.82
N GLU A 113 -24.54 6.87 -5.53
CA GLU A 113 -25.91 7.23 -5.89
C GLU A 113 -26.55 6.17 -6.80
N VAL A 114 -27.57 5.46 -6.31
CA VAL A 114 -28.43 4.61 -7.14
C VAL A 114 -29.29 5.50 -8.04
N VAL A 115 -28.78 5.79 -9.24
CA VAL A 115 -29.61 6.29 -10.34
C VAL A 115 -30.60 5.21 -10.75
N GLU A 116 -31.79 5.23 -10.16
CA GLU A 116 -32.93 4.43 -10.60
C GLU A 116 -33.35 4.86 -12.02
N VAL A 117 -32.66 4.29 -13.02
CA VAL A 117 -33.16 4.19 -14.38
C VAL A 117 -34.48 3.45 -14.33
N THR A 118 -35.57 4.21 -14.41
CA THR A 118 -36.94 3.70 -14.44
C THR A 118 -37.12 2.95 -15.76
N GLN A 119 -36.74 1.67 -15.77
CA GLN A 119 -36.80 0.82 -16.95
C GLN A 119 -38.26 0.70 -17.36
N THR A 120 -38.64 1.46 -18.40
CA THR A 120 -39.86 1.16 -19.16
C THR A 120 -39.68 -0.27 -19.67
N PRO A 121 -40.59 -1.21 -19.35
CA PRO A 121 -40.35 -2.62 -19.58
C PRO A 121 -40.27 -2.92 -21.08
N THR A 122 -39.04 -3.04 -21.58
CA THR A 122 -38.77 -3.56 -22.92
C THR A 122 -39.17 -5.04 -22.91
N PRO A 123 -40.12 -5.48 -23.77
CA PRO A 123 -40.62 -6.84 -23.71
C PRO A 123 -39.54 -7.85 -24.06
N THR A 124 -39.44 -8.90 -23.24
CA THR A 124 -38.54 -10.04 -23.42
C THR A 124 -38.68 -10.66 -24.81
N SER A 125 -37.69 -10.47 -25.68
CA SER A 125 -37.52 -11.27 -26.89
C SER A 125 -36.63 -12.46 -26.56
N MET A 126 -37.23 -13.64 -26.44
CA MET A 126 -36.47 -14.89 -26.39
C MET A 126 -35.98 -15.20 -27.82
N GLU A 127 -34.68 -15.09 -28.07
CA GLU A 127 -34.08 -15.60 -29.31
C GLU A 127 -33.07 -16.72 -29.02
N THR A 128 -33.37 -17.89 -29.56
CA THR A 128 -32.61 -19.13 -29.41
C THR A 128 -31.81 -19.40 -30.69
N ALA A 129 -30.47 -19.41 -30.61
CA ALA A 129 -29.60 -20.12 -31.56
C ALA A 129 -28.18 -20.37 -31.00
N GLU A 130 -27.58 -21.47 -31.46
CA GLU A 130 -26.34 -22.17 -31.07
C GLU A 130 -25.51 -22.42 -32.39
N PRO A 131 -24.23 -22.87 -32.47
CA PRO A 131 -22.96 -22.73 -31.68
C PRO A 131 -21.70 -22.30 -32.54
N THR A 132 -20.48 -22.33 -31.95
CA THR A 132 -19.15 -22.63 -32.63
C THR A 132 -18.49 -21.47 -33.46
N GLU A 133 -17.15 -21.26 -33.64
CA GLU A 133 -15.91 -22.07 -33.48
C GLU A 133 -14.60 -21.28 -33.06
N THR A 134 -13.77 -21.88 -32.18
CA THR A 134 -12.26 -21.98 -32.11
C THR A 134 -11.27 -20.97 -32.77
N ILE A 135 -10.19 -20.54 -32.06
CA ILE A 135 -8.72 -20.71 -32.37
C ILE A 135 -7.74 -19.74 -31.61
N ALA A 136 -6.70 -20.33 -30.98
CA ALA A 136 -5.31 -19.90 -30.67
C ALA A 136 -4.93 -18.57 -29.94
N SER A 137 -4.41 -18.74 -28.72
CA SER A 137 -2.98 -18.61 -28.36
C SER A 137 -2.08 -17.55 -29.04
N ALA A 138 -1.61 -16.56 -28.26
CA ALA A 138 -0.28 -15.96 -28.40
C ALA A 138 0.25 -15.41 -27.05
N THR A 139 1.39 -15.92 -26.57
CA THR A 139 2.32 -15.19 -25.68
C THR A 139 3.30 -14.39 -26.54
N PRO A 140 3.52 -13.11 -26.23
CA PRO A 140 4.75 -12.64 -25.58
C PRO A 140 4.48 -11.52 -24.56
N ASP A 141 5.42 -11.02 -23.75
CA ASP A 141 6.77 -11.48 -23.37
C ASP A 141 7.05 -10.94 -21.95
N THR A 142 8.00 -11.56 -21.25
CA THR A 142 8.52 -11.04 -19.98
C THR A 142 9.40 -9.82 -20.22
N GLU A 143 9.18 -8.69 -19.54
CA GLU A 143 10.25 -7.70 -19.37
C GLU A 143 10.39 -7.19 -17.94
N ASP A 144 11.63 -7.19 -17.48
CA ASP A 144 12.07 -7.08 -16.09
C ASP A 144 12.46 -5.63 -15.77
N SER A 145 12.02 -5.10 -14.63
CA SER A 145 12.44 -3.77 -14.17
C SER A 145 12.75 -3.71 -12.67
N ASN A 146 13.44 -4.73 -12.15
CA ASN A 146 14.13 -4.73 -10.85
C ASN A 146 15.34 -3.73 -10.75
N GLY A 147 15.23 -2.56 -11.38
CA GLY A 147 16.34 -1.62 -11.61
C GLY A 147 16.66 -0.64 -10.47
N THR A 148 15.68 -0.30 -9.63
CA THR A 148 15.79 0.90 -8.78
C THR A 148 16.36 0.65 -7.37
N LEU A 149 16.23 -0.56 -6.82
CA LEU A 149 16.65 -0.84 -5.44
C LEU A 149 18.18 -0.96 -5.24
N ASN A 150 18.92 -1.44 -6.25
CA ASN A 150 20.37 -1.68 -6.12
C ASN A 150 21.24 -0.41 -6.06
N SER A 151 20.68 0.76 -6.41
CA SER A 151 21.41 2.03 -6.35
C SER A 151 21.61 2.52 -4.89
N MET A 152 20.60 2.35 -4.03
CA MET A 152 20.64 2.89 -2.67
C MET A 152 21.50 2.08 -1.70
N PHE A 153 21.61 0.76 -1.88
CA PHE A 153 22.48 -0.09 -1.04
C PHE A 153 23.99 0.16 -1.27
N ASN A 154 24.41 0.45 -2.50
CA ASN A 154 25.83 0.71 -2.82
C ASN A 154 26.35 2.05 -2.28
N ALA A 155 25.47 3.07 -2.16
CA ALA A 155 25.82 4.34 -1.54
C ALA A 155 26.13 4.19 -0.04
N LEU A 156 25.40 3.33 0.68
CA LEU A 156 25.57 3.18 2.12
C LEU A 156 26.86 2.44 2.51
N PHE A 157 27.23 1.40 1.76
CA PHE A 157 28.45 0.61 2.01
C PHE A 157 29.74 1.39 1.74
N THR A 158 29.74 2.31 0.76
CA THR A 158 30.93 3.10 0.41
C THR A 158 31.30 4.12 1.49
N PHE A 159 30.32 4.81 2.10
CA PHE A 159 30.61 5.72 3.22
C PHE A 159 31.15 5.00 4.46
N ALA A 160 30.59 3.83 4.82
CA ALA A 160 31.07 3.04 5.95
C ALA A 160 32.54 2.59 5.78
N ALA A 161 32.92 2.16 4.57
CA ALA A 161 34.29 1.75 4.25
C ALA A 161 35.29 2.92 4.34
N ILE A 162 34.93 4.11 3.85
CA ILE A 162 35.79 5.31 3.90
C ILE A 162 36.07 5.75 5.33
N VAL A 163 35.05 5.70 6.21
CA VAL A 163 35.20 6.04 7.64
C VAL A 163 36.12 5.02 8.34
N LEU A 164 35.92 3.72 8.10
CA LEU A 164 36.76 2.66 8.67
C LEU A 164 38.22 2.75 8.20
N MET A 165 38.48 2.95 6.90
CA MET A 165 39.82 3.16 6.34
C MET A 165 40.51 4.38 6.99
N SER A 166 39.79 5.50 7.13
CA SER A 166 40.33 6.72 7.73
C SER A 166 40.74 6.55 9.20
N ILE A 167 40.03 5.70 9.94
CA ILE A 167 40.38 5.33 11.34
C ILE A 167 41.58 4.38 11.37
N MET A 168 41.65 3.40 10.46
CA MET A 168 42.78 2.46 10.39
C MET A 168 44.10 3.14 9.98
N VAL A 169 44.08 4.08 9.03
CA VAL A 169 45.27 4.85 8.63
C VAL A 169 45.80 5.71 9.78
N ARG A 170 44.92 6.37 10.55
CA ARG A 170 45.33 7.15 11.74
C ARG A 170 45.93 6.28 12.85
N LYS A 171 45.57 4.99 12.95
CA LYS A 171 46.13 4.06 13.95
C LYS A 171 47.51 3.50 13.55
N LYS A 172 47.96 3.71 12.32
CA LYS A 172 49.26 3.22 11.82
C LYS A 172 50.39 4.25 11.91
N ASN A 173 50.05 5.51 12.20
CA ASN A 173 50.95 6.67 12.23
C ASN A 173 51.05 7.31 13.63
N VAL A 174 50.82 6.54 14.70
CA VAL A 174 51.00 6.91 16.13
C VAL A 174 51.60 5.73 16.87
#